data_AF-A0A419N775-F1
#
_entry.id   AF-A0A419N775-F1
#
_cell.length_a   1.000
_cell.length_b   1.000
_cell.length_c   1.000
_cell.angle_alpha   90.00
_cell.angle_beta   90.00
_cell.angle_gamma   90.00
#
_symmetry.space_group_name_H-M   'P 1'
#
loop_
_entity.id
_entity.type
_entity.pdbx_description
1 polymer ?
#
loop_
_entity_poly.entity_id
_entity_poly.type
_entity_poly.pdbx_seq_one_letter_code
_entity_poly.pdbx_strand_id
1 'polypeptide(L)'
;MSESRALFKTPRLSAFQVTRCQPLFVPQPEPHNVTDWLKLALKRTAQSFRLMVGVQDYQNYVRHMQVRHPQTTPMTEREFHRRCLEARFPSEGGKMGKCPC
;
A
#
# COMPACT_ATOMS: atom_id res chain seq x y z
N MET A 1 -23.27 -4.95 56.61
CA MET A 1 -23.18 -5.24 55.16
C MET A 1 -23.07 -3.93 54.38
N SER A 2 -21.87 -3.35 54.23
CA SER A 2 -21.71 -2.13 53.41
C SER A 2 -20.26 -1.90 52.98
N GLU A 3 -19.57 -2.88 52.38
CA GLU A 3 -18.18 -2.69 51.91
C GLU A 3 -17.87 -3.43 50.61
N SER A 4 -18.61 -3.17 49.53
CA SER A 4 -18.26 -3.76 48.23
C SER A 4 -18.51 -2.90 47.00
N ARG A 5 -18.85 -1.61 47.15
CA ARG A 5 -19.12 -0.71 46.00
C ARG A 5 -17.91 0.06 45.46
N ALA A 6 -16.71 -0.10 46.02
CA ALA A 6 -15.54 0.67 45.59
C ALA A 6 -14.70 0.03 44.47
N LEU A 7 -14.98 -1.22 44.04
CA LEU A 7 -14.11 -1.97 43.12
C LEU A 7 -14.38 -1.77 41.62
N PHE A 8 -15.39 -0.98 41.24
CA PHE A 8 -15.74 -0.73 39.83
C PHE A 8 -15.38 0.68 39.33
N LYS A 9 -14.26 1.24 39.78
CA LYS A 9 -13.68 2.41 39.09
C LYS A 9 -12.89 1.90 37.89
N THR A 10 -13.57 1.71 36.77
CA THR A 10 -12.92 1.50 35.47
C THR A 10 -11.93 2.64 35.24
N PRO A 11 -10.64 2.37 35.00
CA PRO A 11 -9.72 3.43 34.60
C PRO A 11 -10.21 3.97 33.27
N ARG A 12 -10.61 5.25 33.24
CA ARG A 12 -10.80 5.98 31.99
C ARG A 12 -9.44 5.98 31.32
N LEU A 13 -9.25 5.12 30.32
CA LEU A 13 -8.08 5.17 29.45
C LEU A 13 -8.03 6.59 28.91
N SER A 14 -7.00 7.32 29.34
CA SER A 14 -6.69 8.68 28.91
C SER A 14 -6.76 8.72 27.39
N ALA A 15 -7.51 9.69 26.86
CA ALA A 15 -7.76 9.87 25.45
C ALA A 15 -6.49 9.65 24.62
N PHE A 16 -6.51 8.67 23.71
CA PHE A 16 -5.48 8.53 22.70
C PHE A 16 -5.43 9.83 21.89
N GLN A 17 -4.44 10.67 22.16
CA GLN A 17 -4.20 11.89 21.38
C GLN A 17 -3.56 11.48 20.06
N VAL A 18 -4.37 11.43 19.01
CA VAL A 18 -3.86 11.29 17.64
C VAL A 18 -3.04 12.54 17.32
N THR A 19 -1.73 12.43 17.46
CA THR A 19 -0.79 13.55 17.34
C THR A 19 -0.58 13.97 15.89
N ARG A 20 -0.78 13.04 14.94
CA ARG A 20 -0.60 13.28 13.51
C ARG A 20 -1.42 12.29 12.68
N CYS A 21 -2.37 12.82 11.90
CA CYS A 21 -3.01 12.06 10.83
C CYS A 21 -2.16 12.21 9.56
N GLN A 22 -1.41 11.18 9.18
CA GLN A 22 -0.76 11.14 7.87
C GLN A 22 -1.69 10.40 6.90
N PRO A 23 -2.17 11.05 5.81
CA PRO A 23 -2.98 10.34 4.83
C PRO A 23 -2.13 9.25 4.19
N LEU A 24 -2.48 7.98 4.47
CA LEU A 24 -1.86 6.82 3.83
C LEU A 24 -2.15 6.75 2.32
N PHE A 25 -3.12 7.54 1.86
CA PHE A 25 -3.58 7.59 0.49
C PHE A 25 -3.65 9.04 0.03
N VAL A 26 -2.97 9.37 -1.07
CA VAL A 26 -3.10 10.67 -1.72
C VAL A 26 -4.45 10.69 -2.43
N PRO A 27 -5.44 11.49 -1.98
CA PRO A 27 -6.69 11.63 -2.72
C PRO A 27 -6.35 12.09 -4.14
N GLN A 28 -6.83 11.33 -5.14
CA GLN A 28 -6.65 11.74 -6.53
C GLN A 28 -7.45 13.04 -6.73
N PRO A 29 -6.88 14.06 -7.39
CA PRO A 29 -7.56 15.34 -7.58
C PRO A 29 -8.85 15.14 -8.39
N GLU A 30 -9.93 15.78 -7.95
CA GLU A 30 -11.22 15.78 -8.64
C GLU A 30 -11.04 16.37 -10.06
N PRO A 31 -11.37 15.64 -11.12
CA PRO A 31 -11.17 16.11 -12.49
C PRO A 31 -12.17 17.22 -12.82
N HIS A 32 -11.66 18.43 -13.02
CA HIS A 32 -12.49 19.60 -13.33
C HIS A 32 -12.74 19.78 -14.84
N ASN A 33 -11.92 19.17 -15.71
CA ASN A 33 -11.98 19.34 -17.16
C ASN A 33 -12.09 18.01 -17.91
N VAL A 34 -12.61 18.05 -19.16
CA VAL A 34 -12.78 16.88 -20.03
C VAL A 34 -11.46 16.16 -20.32
N THR A 35 -10.36 16.89 -20.47
CA THR A 35 -9.02 16.33 -20.69
C THR A 35 -8.52 15.58 -19.45
N ASP A 36 -8.85 16.07 -18.26
CA ASP A 36 -8.47 15.42 -17.01
C ASP A 36 -9.29 14.15 -16.76
N TRP A 37 -10.56 14.16 -17.15
CA TRP A 37 -11.40 12.95 -17.22
C TRP A 37 -10.84 11.90 -18.18
N LEU A 38 -10.39 12.31 -19.38
CA LEU A 38 -9.77 11.40 -20.35
C LEU A 38 -8.48 10.78 -19.78
N LYS A 39 -7.60 11.59 -19.19
CA LYS A 39 -6.37 11.12 -18.53
C LYS A 39 -6.67 10.13 -17.41
N LEU A 40 -7.69 10.41 -16.60
CA LEU A 40 -8.11 9.53 -15.50
C LEU A 40 -8.64 8.19 -16.02
N ALA A 41 -9.47 8.21 -17.06
CA ALA A 41 -9.98 7.02 -17.71
C ALA A 41 -8.84 6.16 -18.27
N LEU A 42 -7.90 6.77 -19.02
CA LEU A 42 -6.74 6.07 -19.56
C LEU A 42 -5.87 5.45 -18.46
N LYS A 43 -5.62 6.19 -17.36
CA LYS A 43 -4.86 5.71 -16.21
C LYS A 43 -5.53 4.50 -15.54
N ARG A 44 -6.85 4.55 -15.35
CA ARG A 44 -7.63 3.43 -14.77
C ARG A 44 -7.62 2.20 -15.68
N THR A 45 -7.83 2.37 -16.98
CA THR A 45 -7.79 1.27 -17.94
C THR A 45 -6.40 0.63 -18.00
N ALA A 46 -5.33 1.44 -18.02
CA ALA A 46 -3.96 0.93 -17.96
C ALA A 46 -3.66 0.18 -16.66
N GLN A 47 -4.21 0.63 -15.52
CA GLN A 47 -4.09 -0.08 -14.25
C GLN A 47 -4.79 -1.44 -14.29
N SER A 48 -6.02 -1.51 -14.80
CA SER A 48 -6.75 -2.78 -14.96
C SER A 48 -6.04 -3.75 -15.90
N PHE A 49 -5.51 -3.23 -17.01
CA PHE A 49 -4.75 -4.05 -17.96
C PHE A 49 -3.44 -4.57 -17.36
N ARG A 50 -2.72 -3.75 -16.58
CA ARG A 50 -1.53 -4.19 -15.84
C ARG A 50 -1.81 -5.32 -14.86
N LEU A 51 -2.95 -5.24 -14.15
CA LEU A 51 -3.41 -6.32 -13.28
C LEU A 51 -3.67 -7.62 -14.07
N MET A 52 -4.32 -7.50 -15.23
CA MET A 52 -4.65 -8.64 -16.11
C MET A 52 -3.40 -9.31 -16.69
N VAL A 53 -2.44 -8.54 -17.20
CA VAL A 53 -1.21 -9.08 -17.81
C VAL A 53 -0.21 -9.54 -16.72
N GLY A 54 -0.42 -9.16 -15.47
CA GLY A 54 0.49 -9.43 -14.35
C GLY A 54 1.78 -8.62 -14.44
N VAL A 55 1.75 -7.46 -15.09
CA VAL A 55 2.93 -6.59 -15.26
C VAL A 55 3.01 -5.67 -14.06
N GLN A 56 4.04 -5.86 -13.24
CA GLN A 56 4.30 -5.03 -12.08
C GLN A 56 5.04 -3.76 -12.50
N ASP A 57 4.64 -2.60 -11.97
CA ASP A 57 5.22 -1.29 -12.27
C ASP A 57 6.27 -0.90 -11.22
N TYR A 58 7.49 -0.57 -11.67
CA TYR A 58 8.61 -0.21 -10.78
C TYR A 58 8.34 1.05 -9.96
N GLN A 59 7.73 2.08 -10.54
CA GLN A 59 7.43 3.33 -9.82
C GLN A 59 6.41 3.10 -8.71
N ASN A 60 5.41 2.25 -8.96
CA ASN A 60 4.45 1.82 -7.95
C ASN A 60 5.12 1.01 -6.83
N TYR A 61 6.09 0.14 -7.17
CA TYR A 61 6.89 -0.59 -6.20
C TYR A 61 7.71 0.34 -5.30
N VAL A 62 8.44 1.31 -5.87
CA VAL A 62 9.24 2.26 -5.10
C VAL A 62 8.36 3.11 -4.19
N ARG A 63 7.22 3.61 -4.68
CA ARG A 63 6.26 4.36 -3.85
C ARG A 63 5.73 3.50 -2.71
N HIS A 64 5.41 2.24 -2.98
CA HIS A 64 4.98 1.29 -1.96
C HIS A 64 6.05 1.03 -0.90
N MET A 65 7.32 0.84 -1.31
CA MET A 65 8.45 0.68 -0.39
C MET A 65 8.66 1.94 0.46
N GLN A 66 8.61 3.14 -0.13
CA GLN A 66 8.74 4.40 0.62
C GLN A 66 7.64 4.58 1.67
N VAL A 67 6.40 4.17 1.37
CA VAL A 67 5.26 4.33 2.28
C VAL A 67 5.21 3.24 3.36
N ARG A 68 5.48 1.98 3.00
CA ARG A 68 5.33 0.83 3.94
C ARG A 68 6.64 0.38 4.59
N HIS A 69 7.77 0.60 3.94
CA HIS A 69 9.09 0.18 4.38
C HIS A 69 10.11 1.32 4.26
N PRO A 70 9.92 2.45 4.98
CA PRO A 70 10.84 3.59 4.89
C PRO A 70 12.27 3.27 5.37
N GLN A 71 12.46 2.13 6.05
CA GLN A 71 13.75 1.66 6.57
C GLN A 71 14.50 0.74 5.60
N THR A 72 13.91 0.37 4.46
CA THR A 72 14.52 -0.56 3.50
C THR A 72 14.79 0.15 2.18
N THR A 73 16.01 0.02 1.67
CA THR A 73 16.38 0.56 0.35
C THR A 73 15.62 -0.21 -0.74
N PRO A 74 14.88 0.47 -1.62
CA PRO A 74 14.19 -0.19 -2.73
C PRO A 74 15.21 -0.86 -3.68
N MET A 75 14.84 -2.03 -4.19
CA MET A 75 15.67 -2.81 -5.11
C MET A 75 15.84 -2.07 -6.46
N THR A 76 16.91 -2.34 -7.20
CA THR A 76 17.15 -1.67 -8.49
C THR A 76 16.17 -2.14 -9.58
N GLU A 77 15.96 -1.32 -10.62
CA GLU A 77 15.04 -1.64 -11.72
C GLU A 77 15.35 -2.99 -12.38
N ARG A 78 16.64 -3.28 -12.62
CA ARG A 78 17.09 -4.54 -13.24
C ARG A 78 16.73 -5.76 -12.40
N GLU A 79 16.98 -5.69 -11.11
CA GLU A 79 16.64 -6.76 -10.19
C GLU A 79 15.12 -6.95 -10.10
N PHE A 80 14.35 -5.85 -10.14
CA PHE A 80 12.90 -5.90 -10.11
C PHE A 80 12.35 -6.60 -11.36
N HIS A 81 12.92 -6.29 -12.53
CA HIS A 81 12.56 -6.94 -13.79
C HIS A 81 12.88 -8.44 -13.76
N ARG A 82 14.06 -8.82 -13.26
CA ARG A 82 14.43 -10.23 -13.09
C ARG A 82 13.46 -10.96 -12.15
N ARG A 83 13.12 -10.36 -11.01
CA ARG A 83 12.14 -10.92 -10.05
C ARG A 83 10.74 -11.05 -10.67
N CYS A 84 10.32 -10.10 -11.50
CA CYS A 84 9.06 -10.20 -12.25
C CYS A 84 9.07 -11.38 -13.22
N LEU A 85 10.18 -11.62 -13.92
CA LEU A 85 10.34 -12.76 -14.82
C LEU A 85 10.38 -14.09 -14.05
N GLU A 86 11.13 -14.16 -12.95
CA GLU A 86 11.17 -15.34 -12.06
C GLU A 86 9.79 -15.67 -11.47
N ALA A 87 8.98 -14.66 -11.13
CA ALA A 87 7.62 -14.85 -10.66
C ALA A 87 6.65 -15.37 -11.75
N ARG A 88 6.91 -15.04 -13.03
CA ARG A 88 6.11 -15.48 -14.17
C ARG A 88 6.53 -16.86 -14.67
N PHE A 89 7.82 -17.16 -14.63
CA PHE A 89 8.43 -18.41 -15.07
C PHE A 89 9.26 -19.01 -13.91
N PRO A 90 8.62 -19.61 -12.91
CA PRO A 90 9.36 -20.23 -11.81
C PRO A 90 10.06 -21.50 -12.31
N SER A 91 11.38 -21.45 -12.49
CA SER A 91 12.19 -22.67 -12.71
C SER A 91 12.27 -23.58 -11.47
N GLU A 92 11.97 -23.04 -10.28
CA GLU A 92 11.78 -23.79 -9.04
C GLU A 92 10.42 -23.43 -8.43
N GLY A 93 9.59 -24.44 -8.16
CA GLY A 93 8.22 -24.24 -7.68
C GLY A 93 8.18 -23.49 -6.34
N GLY A 94 7.38 -22.42 -6.29
CA GLY A 94 6.79 -22.00 -5.01
C GLY A 94 7.15 -20.61 -4.45
N LYS A 95 7.48 -19.60 -5.26
CA LYS A 95 7.56 -18.21 -4.77
C LYS A 95 6.36 -17.38 -5.25
N MET A 96 5.19 -17.71 -4.69
CA MET A 96 3.95 -16.96 -4.90
C MET A 96 4.18 -15.46 -4.61
N GLY A 97 3.76 -14.60 -5.53
CA GLY A 97 4.00 -13.15 -5.59
C GLY A 97 3.64 -12.35 -4.33
N LYS A 98 4.47 -12.46 -3.29
CA LYS A 98 4.46 -11.61 -2.12
C LYS A 98 5.33 -10.38 -2.38
N CYS A 99 4.98 -9.27 -1.74
CA CYS A 99 5.86 -8.11 -1.66
C CYS A 99 7.23 -8.56 -1.12
N PRO A 100 8.36 -8.00 -1.57
CA PRO A 100 9.72 -8.37 -1.11
C PRO A 100 10.02 -8.01 0.35
N CYS A 101 9.00 -7.84 1.20
CA CYS A 101 9.12 -7.71 2.64
C CYS A 101 9.19 -9.08 3.32
#